data_AF-A0A5B6X5B8-F1
#
_entry.id   AF-A0A5B6X5B8-F1
#
_cell.length_a   1.000
_cell.length_b   1.000
_cell.length_c   1.000
_cell.angle_alpha   90.00
_cell.angle_beta   90.00
_cell.angle_gamma   90.00
#
_symmetry.space_group_name_H-M   'P 1'
#
loop_
_entity.id
_entity.type
_entity.pdbx_description
1 polymer ?
#
loop_
_entity_poly.entity_id
_entity_poly.type
_entity_poly.pdbx_seq_one_letter_code
_entity_poly.pdbx_strand_id
1 'polypeptide(L)' 'MGLDLNFKKISEDEGLRLGQPFTMEEIKTMVWSCDDSKALGRDGFNMCFFKKSWQLIRGDLLAMICRPCGQAV' A
#
# COMPACT_ATOMS: atom_id res chain seq x y z
N MET A 1 -25.03 -30.23 -0.42
CA MET A 1 -23.60 -30.43 -0.71
C MET A 1 -22.87 -29.15 -0.32
N GLY A 2 -22.15 -29.17 0.81
CA GLY A 2 -21.29 -28.04 1.20
C GLY A 2 -19.95 -28.19 0.49
N LEU A 3 -19.50 -27.15 -0.20
CA LEU A 3 -18.15 -27.09 -0.74
C LEU A 3 -17.21 -26.76 0.43
N ASP A 4 -16.49 -27.77 0.92
CA ASP A 4 -15.38 -27.56 1.84
C ASP A 4 -14.22 -26.95 1.05
N LEU A 5 -14.19 -25.63 1.03
CA LEU A 5 -13.08 -24.87 0.45
C LEU A 5 -12.01 -24.74 1.53
N ASN A 6 -10.96 -25.55 1.42
CA ASN A 6 -9.80 -25.46 2.29
C ASN A 6 -8.97 -24.21 1.94
N PHE A 7 -9.43 -23.06 2.43
CA PHE A 7 -8.70 -21.80 2.25
C PHE A 7 -7.44 -21.81 3.10
N LYS A 8 -6.32 -21.50 2.47
CA LYS A 8 -5.05 -21.29 3.15
C LYS A 8 -5.20 -20.07 4.06
N LYS A 9 -5.32 -20.30 5.37
CA LYS A 9 -5.36 -19.23 6.38
C LYS A 9 -3.95 -18.70 6.61
N ILE A 10 -3.85 -17.39 6.81
CA ILE A 10 -2.60 -16.78 7.26
C ILE A 10 -2.32 -17.23 8.70
N SER A 11 -1.05 -17.44 9.03
CA SER A 11 -0.63 -17.69 10.40
C SER A 11 -0.87 -16.46 11.26
N GLU A 12 -1.01 -16.65 12.58
CA GLU A 12 -1.20 -15.53 13.52
C GLU A 12 -0.05 -14.51 13.44
N ASP A 13 1.19 -14.98 13.30
CA ASP A 13 2.38 -14.16 13.08
C ASP A 13 2.29 -13.30 11.80
N GLU A 14 1.86 -13.89 10.68
CA GLU A 14 1.64 -13.16 9.43
C GLU A 14 0.51 -12.13 9.58
N GLY A 15 -0.55 -12.46 10.33
CA GLY A 15 -1.63 -11.52 10.65
C GLY A 15 -1.13 -10.32 11.47
N LEU A 16 -0.29 -10.55 12.47
CA LEU A 16 0.34 -9.49 13.26
C LEU A 16 1.24 -8.62 12.40
N ARG A 17 2.05 -9.22 11.52
CA ARG A 17 2.97 -8.52 10.63
C ARG A 17 2.22 -7.66 9.60
N LEU A 18 1.11 -8.15 9.05
CA LEU A 18 0.24 -7.38 8.14
C LEU A 18 -0.55 -6.26 8.84
N GLY A 19 -0.74 -6.36 10.16
CA GLY A 19 -1.40 -5.34 10.97
C GLY A 19 -0.47 -4.21 11.41
N GLN A 20 0.84 -4.30 11.16
CA GLN A 20 1.79 -3.27 11.52
C GLN A 20 1.68 -2.05 10.60
N PRO A 21 1.92 -0.83 11.12
CA PRO A 21 1.97 0.36 10.30
C PRO A 21 3.12 0.28 9.30
N PHE A 22 2.86 0.72 8.07
CA PHE A 22 3.86 0.77 7.03
C PHE A 22 4.95 1.78 7.36
N THR A 23 6.19 1.42 7.02
CA THR A 23 7.32 2.33 7.13
C THR A 23 7.49 3.17 5.87
N MET A 24 8.15 4.32 6.01
CA MET A 24 8.50 5.18 4.89
C MET A 24 9.37 4.45 3.84
N GLU A 25 10.22 3.54 4.30
CA GLU A 25 11.13 2.77 3.45
C GLU A 25 10.39 1.73 2.61
N GLU A 26 9.38 1.06 3.19
CA GLU A 26 8.50 0.14 2.45
C GLU A 26 7.73 0.87 1.37
N ILE A 27 7.13 2.02 1.69
CA ILE A 27 6.38 2.83 0.72
C ILE A 27 7.31 3.30 -0.40
N LYS A 28 8.50 3.80 -0.07
CA LYS A 28 9.48 4.24 -1.06
C LYS A 28 9.89 3.10 -1.99
N THR A 29 10.16 1.93 -1.42
CA THR A 29 10.55 0.74 -2.18
C THR A 29 9.45 0.34 -3.15
N MET A 30 8.19 0.29 -2.70
CA MET A 30 7.04 -0.02 -3.57
C MET A 30 6.88 0.99 -4.71
N VAL A 31 7.02 2.29 -4.42
CA VAL A 31 6.95 3.34 -5.46
C VAL A 31 8.06 3.17 -6.49
N TRP A 32 9.29 2.82 -6.07
CA TRP A 32 10.43 2.61 -6.97
C TRP A 32 10.37 1.31 -7.76
N SER A 33 9.83 0.24 -7.17
CA SER A 33 9.66 -1.05 -7.81
C SER A 33 8.60 -1.06 -8.91
N CYS A 34 7.70 -0.07 -8.93
CA CYS A 34 6.67 0.00 -9.97
C CYS A 34 7.18 0.72 -11.23
N ASP A 35 6.89 0.15 -12.40
CA ASP A 35 7.24 0.74 -13.69
C ASP A 35 6.56 2.09 -13.92
N ASP A 36 7.30 3.02 -14.51
CA ASP A 36 6.83 4.38 -14.79
C ASP A 36 5.66 4.44 -15.79
N SER A 37 5.47 3.37 -16.57
CA SER A 37 4.41 3.22 -17.58
C SER A 37 3.10 2.66 -17.04
N LYS A 38 3.03 2.24 -15.77
CA LYS A 38 1.87 1.55 -15.17
C LYS A 38 0.72 2.48 -14.79
N ALA A 39 0.48 3.53 -15.57
CA ALA A 39 -0.68 4.40 -15.37
C ALA A 39 -1.48 4.54 -16.66
N LEU A 40 -2.56 3.77 -16.70
CA LEU A 40 -3.63 3.81 -17.69
C LEU A 40 -4.92 4.40 -17.05
N GLY A 41 -4.79 5.09 -15.91
CA GLY A 41 -5.90 5.67 -15.17
C GLY A 41 -6.37 7.00 -15.77
N ARG A 42 -7.66 7.31 -15.63
CA ARG A 42 -8.32 8.50 -16.19
C ARG A 42 -7.74 9.82 -15.66
N ASP A 43 -7.03 9.75 -14.54
CA ASP A 43 -6.50 10.85 -13.74
C ASP A 43 -5.16 11.39 -14.28
N GLY A 44 -4.50 10.63 -15.18
CA GLY A 44 -3.29 11.06 -15.88
C GLY A 44 -1.99 11.10 -15.07
N PHE A 45 -2.03 10.81 -13.77
CA PHE A 45 -0.83 10.73 -12.93
C PHE A 45 -0.24 9.31 -12.96
N ASN A 46 1.06 9.22 -13.31
CA ASN A 46 1.79 7.96 -13.33
C ASN A 46 2.78 7.82 -12.17
N MET A 47 3.38 6.65 -12.01
CA MET A 47 4.34 6.42 -10.92
C MET A 47 5.57 7.36 -11.02
N CYS A 48 5.87 7.83 -12.22
CA CYS A 48 6.87 8.86 -12.49
C CYS A 48 6.57 10.17 -11.73
N PHE A 49 5.30 10.59 -11.60
CA PHE A 49 4.91 11.75 -10.78
C PHE A 49 5.26 11.54 -9.31
N PHE A 50 4.90 10.38 -8.74
CA PHE A 50 5.16 10.07 -7.33
C PHE A 50 6.66 10.00 -7.03
N LYS A 51 7.46 9.45 -7.95
CA LYS A 51 8.93 9.42 -7.86
C LYS A 51 9.53 10.83 -7.88
N LYS A 52 9.08 11.69 -8.80
CA LYS A 52 9.57 13.09 -8.93
C LYS A 52 9.17 13.97 -7.76
N SER A 53 7.93 13.83 -7.29
CA SER A 53 7.34 14.63 -6.22
C SER A 53 7.57 14.03 -4.82
N TRP A 54 8.34 12.95 -4.70
CA TRP A 54 8.53 12.18 -3.47
C TRP A 54 8.85 13.04 -2.24
N GLN A 55 9.76 14.02 -2.39
CA GLN A 55 10.15 14.88 -1.26
C GLN A 55 9.01 15.73 -0.70
N LEU A 56 8.02 16.05 -1.55
CA LEU A 56 6.85 16.83 -1.19
C LEU A 56 5.75 15.94 -0.61
N ILE A 57 5.46 14.81 -1.28
CA ILE A 57 4.25 14.01 -0.99
C ILE A 57 4.46 12.88 0.01
N ARG A 58 5.71 12.50 0.32
CA ARG A 58 6.02 11.32 1.15
C ARG A 58 5.35 11.35 2.53
N GLY A 59 5.26 12.53 3.14
CA GLY A 59 4.63 12.71 4.46
C GLY A 59 3.12 12.47 4.40
N ASP A 60 2.46 13.11 3.44
CA ASP A 60 1.02 12.94 3.21
C ASP A 60 0.67 11.51 2.80
N LEU A 61 1.53 10.88 1.99
CA LEU A 61 1.36 9.49 1.57
C LEU A 61 1.45 8.52 2.75
N LEU A 62 2.45 8.71 3.62
CA LEU A 62 2.56 7.93 4.86
C LEU A 62 1.35 8.16 5.77
N ALA A 63 0.90 9.41 5.94
CA ALA A 63 -0.27 9.72 6.76
C ALA A 63 -1.57 9.12 6.21
N MET A 64 -1.73 9.10 4.89
CA MET A 64 -2.89 8.50 4.21
C MET A 64 -2.90 6.97 4.37
N ILE A 65 -1.76 6.32 4.15
CA ILE A 65 -1.64 4.85 4.18
C ILE A 65 -1.63 4.31 5.62
N CYS A 66 -0.98 5.03 6.55
CA CYS A 66 -0.87 4.65 7.95
C CYS A 66 -2.12 5.03 8.77
N ARG A 67 -3.16 5.61 8.14
CA ARG A 67 -4.43 5.81 8.85
C ARG A 67 -4.99 4.44 9.24
N PRO A 68 -5.16 4.15 10.53
CA PRO A 68 -5.82 2.93 10.93
C PRO A 68 -7.24 2.96 10.36
N CYS A 69 -7.58 1.93 9.57
CA CYS A 69 -8.96 1.67 9.15
C CYS A 69 -9.78 1.42 10.41
N GLY A 70 -10.30 2.48 11.05
CA GLY A 70 -10.95 2.38 12.35
C GLY A 70 -11.12 3.66 13.16
N GLN A 71 -10.49 4.79 12.82
CA GLN A 71 -10.84 6.07 13.45
C GLN A 71 -11.86 6.82 12.59
N ALA A 72 -13.13 6.47 12.82
CA ALA A 72 -14.25 7.36 12.57
C ALA A 72 -14.07 8.62 13.43
N VAL A 73 -14.11 9.79 12.78
CA VAL A 73 -14.51 11.03 13.43
C VAL A 73 -16.01 11.02 13.67
#